data_AF-A0A9D7BLP3-F1
#
_entry.id   AF-A0A9D7BLP3-F1
#
_cell.length_a   1.000
_cell.length_b   1.000
_cell.length_c   1.000
_cell.angle_alpha   90.00
_cell.angle_beta   90.00
_cell.angle_gamma   90.00
#
_symmetry.space_group_name_H-M   'P 1'
#
loop_
_entity.id
_entity.type
_entity.pdbx_description
1 polymer ?
#
loop_
_entity_poly.entity_id
_entity_poly.type
_entity_poly.pdbx_seq_one_letter_code
_entity_poly.pdbx_strand_id
1 'polypeptide(L)'
;MFNNGPGLGCDALFLKVNKNTGSVTLAKNVNLGSCESYTSALIASNGFIYGAGRFNFENGGFDKMRGSLTKLDSEGNEIWSKLYTKNVLSDNARLYFRHCQINTFADFGSLEFVDEIKPRW
;
A
#
# COMPACT_ATOMS: atom_id res chain seq x y z
N MET A 1 10.35 -13.86 -15.03
CA MET A 1 8.95 -14.35 -14.98
C MET A 1 8.35 -13.85 -13.69
N PHE A 2 7.30 -13.03 -13.77
CA PHE A 2 6.59 -12.54 -12.58
C PHE A 2 5.79 -13.70 -11.99
N ASN A 3 5.90 -13.89 -10.68
CA ASN A 3 5.28 -15.00 -9.95
C ASN A 3 3.74 -14.87 -10.04
N ASN A 4 3.06 -15.96 -10.41
CA ASN A 4 1.60 -16.04 -10.63
C ASN A 4 0.83 -16.54 -9.38
N GLY A 5 1.29 -16.16 -8.20
CA GLY A 5 0.44 -16.16 -7.01
C GLY A 5 1.08 -15.22 -6.02
N PRO A 6 0.37 -14.18 -5.53
CA PRO A 6 -0.82 -14.33 -4.67
C PRO A 6 -1.96 -13.29 -4.88
N GLY A 7 -3.12 -13.50 -4.23
CA GLY A 7 -4.26 -12.57 -4.15
C GLY A 7 -5.26 -12.64 -5.31
N LEU A 8 -6.57 -12.73 -5.00
CA LEU A 8 -7.66 -13.02 -5.95
C LEU A 8 -7.83 -11.99 -7.12
N GLY A 9 -6.98 -10.96 -7.21
CA GLY A 9 -7.07 -9.89 -8.21
C GLY A 9 -5.73 -9.21 -8.52
N CYS A 10 -5.50 -8.03 -7.93
CA CYS A 10 -4.40 -7.12 -8.27
C CYS A 10 -3.32 -7.15 -7.20
N ASP A 11 -2.05 -7.01 -7.58
CA ASP A 11 -0.97 -6.90 -6.60
C ASP A 11 -0.36 -5.50 -6.63
N ALA A 12 -0.06 -4.95 -5.44
CA ALA A 12 0.80 -3.79 -5.37
C ALA A 12 2.24 -4.23 -5.67
N LEU A 13 2.90 -3.56 -6.61
CA LEU A 13 4.25 -3.89 -7.01
C LEU A 13 5.27 -2.96 -6.34
N PHE A 14 6.23 -3.55 -5.64
CA PHE A 14 7.43 -2.86 -5.18
C PHE A 14 8.61 -3.16 -6.11
N LEU A 15 9.27 -2.11 -6.60
CA LEU A 15 10.44 -2.21 -7.46
C LEU A 15 11.63 -1.47 -6.84
N LYS A 16 12.80 -2.11 -6.89
CA LYS A 16 14.08 -1.42 -6.75
C LYS A 16 14.70 -1.28 -8.13
N VAL A 17 15.07 -0.05 -8.47
CA VAL A 17 15.59 0.28 -9.81
C VAL A 17 16.97 0.91 -9.65
N ASN A 18 17.92 0.49 -10.48
CA ASN A 18 19.21 1.15 -10.59
C ASN A 18 19.01 2.55 -11.16
N LYS A 19 19.37 3.57 -10.37
CA LYS A 19 19.14 4.97 -10.74
C LYS A 19 19.86 5.43 -12.03
N ASN A 20 20.95 4.76 -12.41
CA ASN A 20 21.76 5.14 -13.57
C ASN A 20 21.34 4.38 -14.84
N THR A 21 20.91 3.12 -14.70
CA THR A 21 20.64 2.25 -15.86
C THR A 21 19.17 1.95 -16.06
N GLY A 22 18.30 2.24 -15.08
CA GLY A 22 16.89 1.85 -15.11
C GLY A 22 16.66 0.35 -14.90
N SER A 23 17.71 -0.45 -14.67
CA SER A 23 17.58 -1.89 -14.50
C SER A 23 16.90 -2.22 -13.16
N VAL A 24 15.89 -3.10 -13.19
CA VAL A 24 15.24 -3.62 -11.99
C VAL A 24 16.20 -4.55 -11.25
N THR A 25 16.50 -4.24 -9.99
CA THR A 25 17.35 -5.05 -9.10
C THR A 25 16.54 -5.85 -8.09
N LEU A 26 15.28 -5.47 -7.87
CA LEU A 26 14.32 -6.22 -7.06
C LEU A 26 12.90 -5.96 -7.56
N ALA A 27 12.08 -7.00 -7.59
CA ALA A 27 10.64 -6.91 -7.78
C ALA A 27 9.94 -7.80 -6.76
N LYS A 28 9.01 -7.23 -5.98
CA LYS A 28 8.19 -7.95 -5.00
C LYS A 28 6.74 -7.51 -5.12
N ASN A 29 5.83 -8.48 -5.08
CA ASN A 29 4.41 -8.18 -4.87
C ASN A 29 4.18 -8.00 -3.38
N VAL A 30 3.35 -7.02 -3.05
CA VAL A 30 2.83 -6.79 -1.71
C VAL A 30 1.32 -6.90 -1.78
N ASN A 31 0.76 -7.86 -1.05
CA ASN A 31 -0.67 -8.10 -1.02
C ASN A 31 -1.10 -8.74 0.31
N LEU A 32 -2.41 -8.63 0.57
CA LEU A 32 -3.08 -9.29 1.70
C LEU A 32 -4.04 -10.38 1.20
N GLY A 33 -3.80 -10.91 0.01
CA GLY A 33 -4.61 -11.98 -0.58
C GLY A 33 -5.83 -11.51 -1.38
N SER A 34 -5.91 -10.26 -1.86
CA SER A 34 -7.04 -9.80 -2.70
C SER A 34 -6.63 -8.91 -3.87
N CYS A 35 -6.87 -7.59 -3.82
CA CYS A 35 -6.55 -6.65 -4.90
C CYS A 35 -6.00 -5.35 -4.29
N GLU A 36 -4.68 -5.21 -4.37
CA GLU A 36 -3.88 -4.21 -3.70
C GLU A 36 -3.25 -3.23 -4.69
N SER A 37 -3.11 -1.99 -4.26
CA SER A 37 -2.50 -0.93 -5.06
C SER A 37 -1.91 0.14 -4.16
N TYR A 38 -0.67 0.54 -4.42
CA TYR A 38 -0.11 1.76 -3.85
C TYR A 38 -0.37 2.95 -4.77
N THR A 39 -0.71 4.08 -4.18
CA THR A 39 -0.82 5.38 -4.86
C THR A 39 0.26 6.36 -4.40
N SER A 40 0.94 6.05 -3.29
CA SER A 40 2.04 6.85 -2.77
C SER A 40 3.02 5.99 -1.99
N ALA A 41 4.28 6.40 -1.97
CA ALA A 41 5.32 5.77 -1.19
C ALA A 41 6.36 6.78 -0.72
N LEU A 42 6.98 6.50 0.42
CA LEU A 42 8.02 7.30 1.05
C LEU A 42 9.11 6.37 1.58
N ILE A 43 10.37 6.76 1.39
CA ILE A 43 11.50 6.17 2.13
C ILE A 43 11.80 7.09 3.30
N ALA A 44 11.65 6.59 4.53
CA ALA A 44 11.93 7.34 5.74
C ALA A 44 13.43 7.41 6.03
N SER A 45 13.86 8.39 6.83
CA SER A 45 15.26 8.60 7.21
C SER A 45 15.89 7.41 7.96
N ASN A 46 15.07 6.59 8.60
CA ASN A 46 15.48 5.35 9.27
C ASN A 46 15.58 4.13 8.33
N GLY A 47 15.41 4.33 7.01
CA GLY A 47 15.56 3.29 5.99
C GLY A 47 14.34 2.41 5.75
N PHE A 48 13.26 2.58 6.52
CA PHE A 48 11.99 1.89 6.24
C PHE A 48 11.25 2.55 5.08
N ILE A 49 10.48 1.75 4.36
CA ILE A 49 9.61 2.20 3.28
C ILE A 49 8.17 2.19 3.78
N TYR A 50 7.43 3.25 3.47
CA TYR A 50 6.01 3.36 3.77
C TYR A 50 5.25 3.49 2.46
N GLY A 51 4.32 2.59 2.20
CA GLY A 51 3.42 2.63 1.06
C GLY A 51 2.00 2.91 1.53
N ALA A 52 1.28 3.76 0.81
CA ALA A 52 -0.13 4.01 1.05
C ALA A 52 -0.93 3.83 -0.23
N GLY A 53 -2.18 3.41 -0.07
CA GLY A 53 -3.08 3.22 -1.19
C GLY A 53 -4.33 2.49 -0.79
N ARG A 54 -4.80 1.61 -1.67
CA ARG A 54 -6.01 0.82 -1.47
C ARG A 54 -5.66 -0.64 -1.43
N PHE A 55 -5.97 -1.29 -0.30
CA PHE A 55 -5.86 -2.73 -0.13
C PHE A 55 -7.23 -3.33 0.21
N ASN A 56 -7.35 -4.63 0.01
CA ASN A 56 -8.48 -5.43 0.43
C ASN A 56 -7.99 -6.51 1.41
N PHE A 57 -8.88 -6.98 2.29
CA PHE A 57 -8.57 -8.17 3.08
C PHE A 57 -8.69 -9.43 2.22
N GLU A 58 -8.04 -10.54 2.62
CA GLU A 58 -8.15 -11.83 1.94
C GLU A 58 -9.62 -12.23 1.77
N ASN A 59 -9.98 -12.76 0.58
CA ASN A 59 -11.36 -13.07 0.18
C ASN A 59 -12.31 -11.85 0.14
N GLY A 60 -11.79 -10.63 0.30
CA GLY A 60 -12.57 -9.41 0.23
C GLY A 60 -13.01 -9.07 -1.20
N GLY A 61 -14.26 -8.63 -1.33
CA GLY A 61 -14.83 -8.13 -2.58
C GLY A 61 -14.67 -6.62 -2.77
N PHE A 62 -15.30 -6.08 -3.82
CA PHE A 62 -15.30 -4.64 -4.09
C PHE A 62 -15.88 -3.79 -2.94
N ASP A 63 -16.71 -4.37 -2.08
CA ASP A 63 -17.30 -3.75 -0.90
C ASP A 63 -16.41 -3.85 0.36
N LYS A 64 -15.17 -4.35 0.21
CA LYS A 64 -14.17 -4.41 1.29
C LYS A 64 -12.91 -3.59 1.00
N MET A 65 -12.97 -2.68 0.02
CA MET A 65 -11.85 -1.77 -0.27
C MET A 65 -11.62 -0.80 0.89
N ARG A 66 -10.37 -0.71 1.35
CA ARG A 66 -9.94 0.19 2.41
C ARG A 66 -8.68 0.94 2.03
N GLY A 67 -8.50 2.06 2.72
CA GLY A 67 -7.22 2.75 2.76
C GLY A 67 -6.23 1.95 3.53
N SER A 68 -5.03 1.83 2.97
CA SER A 68 -3.96 1.08 3.56
C SER A 68 -2.75 1.94 3.85
N LEU A 69 -2.05 1.55 4.90
CA LEU A 69 -0.67 1.89 5.12
C LEU A 69 0.10 0.60 5.33
N THR A 70 1.20 0.48 4.62
CA THR A 70 2.11 -0.65 4.74
C THR A 70 3.51 -0.13 5.08
N LYS A 71 4.17 -0.81 5.99
CA LYS A 71 5.58 -0.61 6.30
C LYS A 71 6.39 -1.79 5.80
N LEU A 72 7.42 -1.51 5.03
CA LEU A 72 8.37 -2.47 4.51
C LEU A 72 9.77 -2.17 5.06
N ASP A 73 10.61 -3.21 5.14
CA ASP A 73 12.05 -3.03 5.30
C ASP A 73 12.71 -2.55 3.99
N SER A 74 14.02 -2.30 4.04
CA SER A 74 14.80 -1.80 2.88
C SER A 74 14.97 -2.81 1.75
N GLU A 75 14.61 -4.06 1.99
CA GLU A 75 14.56 -5.15 1.01
C GLU A 75 13.13 -5.39 0.50
N GLY A 76 12.17 -4.55 0.88
CA GLY A 76 10.77 -4.67 0.47
C GLY A 76 10.03 -5.84 1.11
N ASN A 77 10.52 -6.42 2.21
CA ASN A 77 9.74 -7.37 3.00
C ASN A 77 8.69 -6.61 3.83
N GLU A 78 7.47 -7.12 3.87
CA GLU A 78 6.41 -6.54 4.69
C GLU A 78 6.68 -6.76 6.18
N ILE A 79 6.64 -5.67 6.96
CA ILE A 79 6.69 -5.70 8.43
C ILE A 79 5.26 -5.68 8.96
N TRP A 80 4.41 -4.80 8.42
CA TRP A 80 2.98 -4.78 8.68
C TRP A 80 2.22 -4.02 7.61
N SER A 81 0.95 -4.39 7.42
CA SER A 81 -0.07 -3.61 6.72
C SER A 81 -1.26 -3.33 7.62
N LYS A 82 -1.80 -2.11 7.55
CA LYS A 82 -2.97 -1.69 8.33
C LYS A 82 -4.01 -1.07 7.41
N LEU A 83 -5.27 -1.42 7.67
CA LEU A 83 -6.44 -0.94 6.93
C LEU A 83 -7.25 0.01 7.81
N TYR A 84 -7.67 1.15 7.27
CA TYR A 84 -8.27 2.24 8.04
C TYR A 84 -9.68 2.62 7.56
N THR A 85 -10.24 3.65 8.22
CA THR A 85 -11.51 4.36 7.95
C THR A 85 -12.81 3.60 8.25
N LYS A 86 -12.83 2.28 8.08
CA LYS A 86 -13.97 1.41 8.42
C LYS A 86 -13.49 0.06 8.90
N ASN A 87 -14.28 -0.59 9.75
CA ASN A 87 -13.95 -1.93 10.19
C ASN A 87 -13.97 -2.89 8.99
N VAL A 88 -12.90 -3.66 8.82
CA VAL A 88 -12.73 -4.56 7.68
C VAL A 88 -13.67 -5.77 7.73
N LEU A 89 -14.05 -6.20 8.93
CA LEU A 89 -14.89 -7.37 9.17
C LEU A 89 -16.37 -7.00 9.10
N SER A 90 -16.79 -5.97 9.83
CA SER A 90 -18.22 -5.66 10.01
C SER A 90 -18.82 -4.75 8.94
N ASP A 91 -18.01 -3.91 8.28
CA ASP A 91 -18.56 -2.86 7.42
C ASP A 91 -18.40 -3.20 5.94
N ASN A 92 -19.42 -2.90 5.14
CA ASN A 92 -19.29 -2.86 3.68
C ASN A 92 -18.98 -1.42 3.28
N ALA A 93 -17.85 -1.22 2.62
CA ALA A 93 -17.43 0.07 2.07
C ALA A 93 -16.51 -0.13 0.86
N ARG A 94 -16.77 0.63 -0.19
CA ARG A 94 -15.94 0.65 -1.41
C ARG A 94 -15.17 1.96 -1.45
N LEU A 95 -14.08 2.01 -0.68
CA LEU A 95 -13.28 3.23 -0.56
C LEU A 95 -12.10 3.19 -1.52
N TYR A 96 -12.14 4.07 -2.51
CA TYR A 96 -11.08 4.25 -3.48
C TYR A 96 -10.07 5.26 -2.95
N PHE A 97 -8.94 4.78 -2.47
CA PHE A 97 -7.82 5.62 -2.03
C PHE A 97 -6.99 5.99 -3.26
N ARG A 98 -7.39 7.08 -3.93
CA ARG A 98 -6.76 7.50 -5.20
C ARG A 98 -5.62 8.47 -5.00
N HIS A 99 -5.61 9.24 -3.92
CA HIS A 99 -4.57 10.24 -3.69
C HIS A 99 -4.25 10.30 -2.21
N CYS A 100 -3.36 9.41 -1.78
CA CYS A 100 -2.78 9.49 -0.44
C CYS A 100 -1.45 10.25 -0.48
N GLN A 101 -1.24 11.16 0.45
CA GLN A 101 0.07 11.77 0.68
C GLN A 101 0.66 11.26 1.99
N ILE A 102 1.94 10.89 1.93
CA ILE A 102 2.73 10.50 3.08
C ILE A 102 3.82 11.55 3.25
N ASN A 103 3.81 12.28 4.36
CA ASN A 103 4.74 13.37 4.63
C ASN A 103 5.62 13.05 5.85
N THR A 104 6.91 13.39 5.76
CA THR A 104 7.80 13.43 6.91
C THR A 104 7.90 14.87 7.41
N PHE A 105 7.61 15.09 8.69
CA PHE A 105 7.90 16.35 9.35
C PHE A 105 9.16 16.22 10.19
N ALA A 106 9.99 17.26 10.20
CA ALA A 106 11.28 17.25 10.91
C ALA A 106 11.13 17.17 12.43
N ASP A 107 9.98 17.57 13.00
CA ASP A 107 9.89 17.87 14.43
C ASP A 107 9.01 16.94 15.26
N PHE A 108 8.31 15.99 14.66
CA PHE A 108 7.57 14.96 15.39
C PHE A 108 7.67 13.68 14.59
N GLY A 109 8.11 12.58 15.20
CA GLY A 109 8.27 11.27 14.55
C GLY A 109 6.96 10.61 14.09
N SER A 110 5.97 11.40 13.68
CA SER A 110 4.66 11.02 13.17
C SER A 110 4.61 11.11 11.66
N LEU A 111 4.00 10.08 11.07
CA LEU A 111 3.68 10.00 9.66
C LEU A 111 2.22 10.44 9.50
N GLU A 112 1.96 11.52 8.77
CA GLU A 112 0.59 11.97 8.52
C GLU A 112 0.06 11.46 7.17
N PHE A 113 -1.24 11.19 7.17
CA PHE A 113 -2.01 10.71 6.02
C PHE A 113 -3.07 11.73 5.67
N VAL A 114 -3.00 12.25 4.45
CA VAL A 114 -4.07 13.06 3.87
C VAL A 114 -4.59 12.31 2.66
N ASP A 115 -5.89 12.04 2.63
CA ASP A 115 -6.58 11.45 1.47
C ASP A 115 -7.89 12.18 1.19
N GLU A 116 -8.23 12.29 -0.09
CA GLU A 116 -9.52 12.80 -0.54
C GLU A 116 -10.44 11.62 -0.88
N ILE A 117 -11.25 11.19 0.10
CA ILE A 117 -12.20 10.10 -0.09
C ILE A 117 -13.40 10.62 -0.88
N LYS A 118 -13.48 10.29 -2.17
CA LYS A 118 -14.67 10.54 -3.00
C LYS A 118 -15.60 9.31 -2.97
N PRO A 119 -16.82 9.41 -2.40
CA PRO A 119 -17.84 8.39 -2.64
C PRO A 119 -18.16 8.34 -4.13
N ARG A 120 -18.29 7.15 -4.70
CA ARG A 120 -18.98 6.96 -5.98
C ARG A 120 -20.38 6.46 -5.66
N TRP A 121 -21.37 7.30 -5.93
CA TRP A 121 -22.79 6.93 -6.00
C TRP A 121 -23.05 6.23 -7.33
#